data_AF-A0A3L8BTL9-F1
#
_entry.id   AF-A0A3L8BTL9-F1
#
_cell.length_a   1.000
_cell.length_b   1.000
_cell.length_c   1.000
_cell.angle_alpha   90.00
_cell.angle_beta   90.00
_cell.angle_gamma   90.00
#
_symmetry.space_group_name_H-M   'P 1'
#
loop_
_entity.id
_entity.type
_entity.pdbx_description
1 polymer ?
#
loop_
_entity_poly.entity_id
_entity_poly.type
_entity_poly.pdbx_seq_one_letter_code
_entity_poly.pdbx_strand_id
1 'polypeptide(L)'
;MPHFVWSSEFELGIPVIDGQHRRIIDYINRVYDVLEHDPDQARINAVLTDLVDYTFSHLTFEEAMLEEIGYGDFDSHQLAHRTFTKLIETLRQRALQGESVGAELAAFLNNWLITHIMAEDAGYVDAVQAHLAGSEAGRRRYWLHKAVTRYFQ
;
A
#
# COMPACT_ATOMS: atom_id res chain seq x y z
N MET A 1 -7.13 -15.92 14.04
CA MET A 1 -8.20 -15.38 13.18
C MET A 1 -7.66 -14.08 12.61
N PRO A 2 -7.91 -13.72 11.34
CA PRO A 2 -7.39 -12.46 10.81
C PRO A 2 -7.92 -11.29 11.63
N HIS A 3 -7.03 -10.38 12.00
CA HIS A 3 -7.39 -9.13 12.70
C HIS A 3 -8.14 -8.18 11.78
N PHE A 4 -7.80 -8.22 10.49
CA PHE A 4 -8.45 -7.46 9.46
C PHE A 4 -8.81 -8.35 8.27
N VAL A 5 -10.06 -8.29 7.84
CA VAL A 5 -10.58 -9.07 6.70
C VAL A 5 -10.83 -8.11 5.55
N TRP A 6 -10.25 -8.41 4.39
CA TRP A 6 -10.54 -7.67 3.16
C TRP A 6 -12.04 -7.71 2.86
N SER A 7 -12.62 -6.55 2.56
CA SER A 7 -14.01 -6.37 2.17
C SER A 7 -14.06 -5.88 0.74
N SER A 8 -15.10 -6.27 0.00
CA SER A 8 -15.32 -5.79 -1.37
C SER A 8 -15.57 -4.28 -1.45
N GLU A 9 -15.86 -3.62 -0.32
CA GLU A 9 -16.01 -2.16 -0.25
C GLU A 9 -14.70 -1.40 -0.48
N PHE A 10 -13.55 -2.08 -0.38
CA PHE A 10 -12.23 -1.50 -0.63
C PHE A 10 -11.73 -1.78 -2.06
N GLU A 11 -12.53 -2.46 -2.89
CA GLU A 11 -12.14 -2.75 -4.27
C GLU A 11 -12.33 -1.53 -5.15
N LEU A 12 -11.25 -1.12 -5.80
CA LEU A 12 -11.22 -0.01 -6.76
C LEU A 12 -11.51 -0.47 -8.20
N GLY A 13 -11.53 -1.79 -8.43
CA GLY A 13 -11.70 -2.36 -9.76
C GLY A 13 -10.45 -2.23 -10.64
N ILE A 14 -9.28 -2.01 -10.01
CA ILE A 14 -7.97 -1.95 -10.66
C ILE A 14 -7.17 -3.15 -10.12
N PRO A 15 -7.16 -4.31 -10.82
CA PRO A 15 -6.74 -5.58 -10.22
C PRO A 15 -5.34 -5.61 -9.62
N VAL A 16 -4.41 -4.84 -10.18
CA VAL A 16 -3.03 -4.72 -9.66
C VAL A 16 -2.98 -3.95 -8.34
N ILE A 17 -3.73 -2.85 -8.22
CA ILE A 17 -3.83 -2.04 -7.00
C ILE A 17 -4.59 -2.83 -5.92
N ASP A 18 -5.73 -3.42 -6.26
CA ASP A 18 -6.50 -4.25 -5.32
C ASP A 18 -5.67 -5.43 -4.79
N GLY A 19 -4.81 -6.01 -5.64
CA GLY A 19 -3.86 -7.05 -5.25
C GLY A 19 -2.80 -6.55 -4.27
N GLN A 20 -2.28 -5.33 -4.47
CA GLN A 20 -1.33 -4.70 -3.57
C GLN A 20 -1.98 -4.36 -2.21
N HIS A 21 -3.19 -3.80 -2.19
CA HIS A 21 -3.91 -3.50 -0.94
C HIS A 21 -4.18 -4.73 -0.10
N ARG A 22 -4.66 -5.82 -0.72
CA ARG A 22 -4.83 -7.11 -0.04
C ARG A 22 -3.53 -7.60 0.57
N ARG A 23 -2.42 -7.45 -0.15
CA ARG A 23 -1.11 -7.89 0.33
C ARG A 23 -0.61 -7.06 1.53
N ILE A 24 -0.88 -5.75 1.55
CA ILE A 24 -0.59 -4.91 2.74
C ILE A 24 -1.39 -5.40 3.95
N ILE A 25 -2.67 -5.74 3.76
CA ILE A 25 -3.52 -6.30 4.83
C ILE A 25 -3.01 -7.66 5.31
N ASP A 26 -2.52 -8.53 4.42
CA ASP A 26 -1.88 -9.78 4.82
C ASP A 26 -0.67 -9.52 5.73
N TYR A 27 0.16 -8.53 5.40
CA TYR A 27 1.30 -8.15 6.24
C TYR A 27 0.85 -7.59 7.60
N ILE A 28 -0.19 -6.73 7.63
CA ILE A 28 -0.79 -6.23 8.88
C ILE A 28 -1.26 -7.39 9.76
N ASN A 29 -1.99 -8.36 9.18
CA ASN A 29 -2.44 -9.55 9.90
C ASN A 29 -1.27 -10.37 10.45
N ARG A 30 -0.19 -10.54 9.68
CA ARG A 30 1.02 -11.24 10.14
C ARG A 30 1.69 -10.54 11.32
N VAL A 31 1.68 -9.20 11.37
CA VAL A 31 2.21 -8.46 12.53
C VAL A 31 1.39 -8.81 13.78
N TYR A 32 0.06 -8.77 13.68
CA TYR A 32 -0.79 -9.14 14.80
C TYR A 32 -0.65 -10.60 15.23
N ASP A 33 -0.55 -11.53 14.28
CA ASP A 33 -0.33 -12.94 14.58
C ASP A 33 0.95 -13.16 15.40
N VAL A 34 2.05 -12.50 15.02
CA VAL A 34 3.33 -12.55 15.76
C VAL A 34 3.16 -11.92 17.15
N LEU A 35 2.52 -10.75 17.25
CA LEU A 35 2.30 -10.08 18.54
C LEU A 35 1.50 -10.94 19.53
N GLU A 36 0.54 -11.74 19.05
CA GLU A 36 -0.33 -12.56 19.91
C GLU A 36 0.23 -13.94 20.23
N HIS A 37 0.91 -14.58 19.28
CA HIS A 37 1.25 -16.02 19.38
C HIS A 37 2.75 -16.28 19.54
N ASP A 38 3.61 -15.34 19.14
CA ASP A 38 5.07 -15.49 19.17
C ASP A 38 5.76 -14.11 19.30
N PRO A 39 5.61 -13.42 20.46
CA PRO A 39 6.00 -12.01 20.63
C PRO A 39 7.52 -11.81 20.78
N ASP A 40 8.30 -12.49 19.96
CA ASP A 40 9.72 -12.26 19.80
C ASP A 40 9.97 -10.95 19.05
N GLN A 41 10.74 -10.05 19.66
CA GLN A 41 10.97 -8.70 19.12
C GLN A 41 11.67 -8.74 17.75
N ALA A 42 12.55 -9.72 17.50
CA ALA A 42 13.22 -9.84 16.22
C ALA A 42 12.23 -10.26 15.11
N ARG A 43 11.31 -11.18 15.42
CA ARG A 43 10.22 -11.56 14.50
C ARG A 43 9.27 -10.40 14.22
N ILE A 44 8.86 -9.67 15.26
CA ILE A 44 8.03 -8.48 15.12
C ILE A 44 8.71 -7.47 14.19
N ASN A 45 9.98 -7.15 14.47
CA ASN A 45 10.75 -6.20 13.66
C ASN A 45 10.93 -6.66 12.21
N ALA A 46 11.10 -7.96 11.96
CA ALA A 46 11.19 -8.51 10.61
C ALA A 46 9.88 -8.34 9.84
N VAL A 47 8.74 -8.72 10.42
CA VAL A 47 7.43 -8.57 9.74
C VAL A 47 7.04 -7.10 9.56
N LEU A 48 7.36 -6.23 10.53
CA LEU A 48 7.19 -4.79 10.39
C LEU A 48 8.03 -4.19 9.26
N THR A 49 9.27 -4.67 9.11
CA THR A 49 10.15 -4.26 8.01
C THR A 49 9.55 -4.66 6.67
N ASP A 50 9.11 -5.92 6.53
CA ASP A 50 8.44 -6.38 5.30
C ASP A 50 7.19 -5.54 4.97
N LEU A 51 6.39 -5.21 5.98
CA LEU A 51 5.19 -4.40 5.84
C LEU A 51 5.52 -2.98 5.33
N VAL A 52 6.46 -2.29 5.98
CA VAL A 52 6.87 -0.94 5.57
C VAL A 52 7.47 -0.93 4.16
N ASP A 53 8.37 -1.87 3.87
CA ASP A 53 9.03 -1.95 2.57
C ASP A 53 8.03 -2.26 1.44
N TYR A 54 7.07 -3.16 1.68
CA TYR A 54 6.02 -3.45 0.70
C TYR A 54 5.08 -2.26 0.48
N THR A 55 4.70 -1.56 1.56
CA THR A 55 3.89 -0.34 1.45
C THR A 55 4.60 0.72 0.63
N PHE A 56 5.91 0.98 0.84
CA PHE A 56 6.66 1.92 -0.01
C PHE A 56 6.69 1.50 -1.47
N SER A 57 6.84 0.20 -1.75
CA SER A 57 6.79 -0.30 -3.13
C SER A 57 5.44 -0.07 -3.79
N HIS A 58 4.35 -0.22 -3.05
CA HIS A 58 2.99 0.05 -3.53
C HIS A 58 2.80 1.54 -3.84
N LEU A 59 3.12 2.45 -2.92
CA LEU A 59 3.00 3.90 -3.13
C LEU A 59 3.84 4.38 -4.32
N THR A 60 5.05 3.83 -4.47
CA THR A 60 5.93 4.16 -5.60
C THR A 60 5.34 3.71 -6.94
N PHE A 61 4.75 2.51 -6.97
CA PHE A 61 4.09 1.99 -8.15
C PHE A 61 2.87 2.83 -8.54
N GLU A 62 2.06 3.19 -7.54
CA GLU A 62 0.88 4.03 -7.71
C GLU A 62 1.24 5.43 -8.21
N GLU A 63 2.22 6.10 -7.60
CA GLU A 63 2.69 7.40 -8.07
C GLU A 63 3.17 7.34 -9.52
N ALA A 64 3.93 6.31 -9.90
CA ALA A 64 4.37 6.14 -11.28
C ALA A 64 3.20 5.93 -12.25
N MET A 65 2.18 5.17 -11.83
CA MET A 65 0.96 4.96 -12.59
C MET A 65 0.21 6.29 -12.80
N LEU A 66 0.04 7.08 -11.73
CA LEU A 66 -0.68 8.35 -11.76
C LEU A 66 0.06 9.43 -12.56
N GLU A 67 1.38 9.48 -12.46
CA GLU A 67 2.23 10.35 -13.27
C GLU A 67 2.11 10.02 -14.76
N GLU A 68 2.16 8.73 -15.13
CA GLU A 68 2.09 8.29 -16.53
C GLU A 68 0.75 8.63 -17.19
N ILE A 69 -0.36 8.54 -16.46
CA ILE A 69 -1.68 8.89 -16.98
C ILE A 69 -1.98 10.40 -16.91
N GLY A 70 -1.11 11.20 -16.29
CA GLY A 70 -1.29 12.64 -16.12
C GLY A 70 -2.46 12.98 -15.19
N TYR A 71 -2.59 12.27 -14.06
CA TYR A 71 -3.67 12.50 -13.12
C TYR A 71 -3.62 13.92 -12.54
N GLY A 72 -4.76 14.64 -12.58
CA GLY A 72 -4.82 16.07 -12.25
C GLY A 72 -4.46 16.40 -10.80
N ASP A 73 -4.77 15.49 -9.86
CA ASP A 73 -4.52 15.67 -8.43
C ASP A 73 -3.25 14.95 -7.95
N PHE A 74 -2.35 14.57 -8.87
CA PHE A 74 -1.11 13.84 -8.59
C PHE A 74 -0.26 14.47 -7.49
N ASP A 75 -0.06 15.80 -7.53
CA ASP A 75 0.78 16.50 -6.54
C ASP A 75 0.20 16.40 -5.12
N SER A 76 -1.13 16.46 -4.99
CA SER A 76 -1.84 16.33 -3.71
C SER A 76 -1.73 14.90 -3.18
N HIS A 77 -1.98 13.91 -4.05
CA HIS A 77 -1.87 12.50 -3.72
C HIS A 77 -0.45 12.13 -3.26
N GLN A 78 0.58 12.57 -3.99
CA GLN A 78 1.98 12.39 -3.61
C GLN A 78 2.33 13.09 -2.28
N LEU A 79 1.69 14.22 -1.97
CA LEU A 79 1.88 14.87 -0.66
C LEU A 79 1.31 14.04 0.49
N ALA A 80 0.16 13.39 0.29
CA ALA A 80 -0.40 12.46 1.26
C ALA A 80 0.57 11.30 1.53
N HIS A 81 1.12 10.70 0.46
CA HIS A 81 2.14 9.64 0.56
C HIS A 81 3.38 10.10 1.32
N ARG A 82 3.95 11.26 0.98
CA ARG A 82 5.12 11.81 1.68
C ARG A 82 4.88 12.04 3.18
N THR A 83 3.66 12.44 3.54
CA THR A 83 3.31 12.68 4.95
C THR A 83 3.23 11.36 5.71
N PHE A 84 2.57 10.37 5.11
CA PHE A 84 2.46 9.03 5.67
C PHE A 84 3.81 8.31 5.78
N THR A 85 4.61 8.31 4.72
CA THR A 85 5.92 7.64 4.69
C THR A 85 6.87 8.13 5.78
N LYS A 86 6.89 9.44 6.07
CA LYS A 86 7.67 10.00 7.18
C LYS A 86 7.25 9.44 8.54
N LEU A 87 5.95 9.25 8.75
CA LEU A 87 5.42 8.76 10.01
C LEU A 87 5.73 7.28 10.22
N ILE A 88 5.54 6.44 9.19
CA ILE A 88 5.83 5.00 9.31
C ILE A 88 7.33 4.74 9.44
N GLU A 89 8.17 5.55 8.79
CA GLU A 89 9.63 5.46 8.97
C GLU A 89 10.04 5.84 10.40
N THR A 90 9.41 6.87 10.99
CA THR A 90 9.65 7.24 12.39
C THR A 90 9.32 6.07 13.33
N LEU A 91 8.19 5.40 13.12
CA LEU A 91 7.79 4.23 13.91
C LEU A 91 8.71 3.02 13.68
N ARG A 92 9.13 2.77 12.44
CA ARG A 92 10.12 1.73 12.10
C ARG A 92 11.43 1.96 12.86
N GLN A 93 11.95 3.19 12.88
CA GLN A 93 13.18 3.51 13.60
C GLN A 93 13.06 3.28 15.11
N ARG A 94 11.92 3.64 15.72
CA ARG A 94 11.63 3.32 17.13
C ARG A 94 11.63 1.81 17.40
N ALA A 95 11.01 1.02 16.51
CA ALA A 95 11.02 -0.45 16.62
C ALA A 95 12.43 -1.04 16.54
N LEU A 96 13.27 -0.52 15.64
CA LEU A 96 14.67 -0.92 15.48
C LEU A 96 15.54 -0.54 16.70
N GLN A 97 15.17 0.51 17.44
CA GLN A 97 15.79 0.90 18.69
C GLN A 97 15.32 0.05 19.89
N GLY A 98 14.43 -0.91 19.67
CA GLY A 98 13.92 -1.83 20.69
C GLY A 98 12.66 -1.35 21.41
N GLU A 99 12.02 -0.27 20.94
CA GLU A 99 10.71 0.12 21.46
C GLU A 99 9.61 -0.86 21.00
N SER A 100 8.69 -1.18 21.90
CA SER A 100 7.54 -2.03 21.60
C SER A 100 6.43 -1.22 20.91
N VAL A 101 6.64 -0.90 19.64
CA VAL A 101 5.71 -0.09 18.80
C VAL A 101 5.00 -0.91 17.73
N GLY A 102 5.16 -2.24 17.72
CA GLY A 102 4.60 -3.07 16.65
C GLY A 102 3.08 -3.01 16.53
N ALA A 103 2.37 -3.04 17.67
CA ALA A 103 0.92 -2.89 17.69
C ALA A 103 0.47 -1.47 17.27
N GLU A 104 1.20 -0.44 17.72
CA GLU A 104 0.96 0.97 17.35
C GLU A 104 1.10 1.17 15.85
N LEU A 105 2.19 0.66 15.26
CA LEU A 105 2.48 0.75 13.84
C LEU A 105 1.46 -0.04 12.99
N ALA A 106 1.14 -1.28 13.37
CA ALA A 106 0.13 -2.07 12.66
C ALA A 106 -1.25 -1.41 12.67
N ALA A 107 -1.69 -0.90 13.82
CA ALA A 107 -2.97 -0.21 13.95
C ALA A 107 -3.00 1.09 13.14
N PHE A 108 -1.91 1.86 13.19
CA PHE A 108 -1.78 3.09 12.41
C PHE A 108 -1.82 2.81 10.90
N LEU A 109 -1.05 1.82 10.43
CA LEU A 109 -1.02 1.41 9.02
C LEU A 109 -2.39 0.94 8.54
N ASN A 110 -3.10 0.14 9.35
CA ASN A 110 -4.43 -0.33 9.01
C ASN A 110 -5.42 0.84 8.85
N ASN A 111 -5.47 1.74 9.83
CA ASN A 111 -6.38 2.89 9.77
C ASN A 111 -6.05 3.83 8.60
N TRP A 112 -4.75 4.09 8.38
CA TRP A 112 -4.32 4.93 7.28
C TRP A 112 -4.68 4.31 5.93
N LEU A 113 -4.39 3.02 5.72
CA LEU A 113 -4.67 2.32 4.46
C LEU A 113 -6.15 2.42 4.09
N ILE A 114 -7.06 2.08 5.01
CA ILE A 114 -8.50 2.11 4.72
C ILE A 114 -8.99 3.53 4.42
N THR A 115 -8.54 4.51 5.21
CA THR A 115 -8.91 5.91 4.98
C THR A 115 -8.38 6.39 3.63
N HIS A 116 -7.15 6.01 3.27
CA HIS A 116 -6.50 6.40 2.02
C HIS A 116 -7.19 5.79 0.80
N ILE A 117 -7.46 4.48 0.81
CA ILE A 117 -8.19 3.80 -0.26
C ILE A 117 -9.53 4.49 -0.54
N MET A 118 -10.29 4.77 0.52
CA MET A 118 -11.64 5.30 0.39
C MET A 118 -11.69 6.79 0.03
N ALA A 119 -10.69 7.58 0.43
CA ALA A 119 -10.70 9.04 0.26
C ALA A 119 -9.84 9.53 -0.90
N GLU A 120 -8.70 8.88 -1.15
CA GLU A 120 -7.70 9.31 -2.13
C GLU A 120 -7.70 8.36 -3.34
N ASP A 121 -7.56 7.05 -3.13
CA ASP A 121 -7.33 6.11 -4.24
C ASP A 121 -8.57 5.95 -5.12
N ALA A 122 -9.74 5.97 -4.49
CA ALA A 122 -11.02 6.01 -5.19
C ALA A 122 -11.12 7.21 -6.17
N GLY A 123 -10.41 8.30 -5.89
CA GLY A 123 -10.43 9.53 -6.69
C GLY A 123 -9.78 9.40 -8.07
N TYR A 124 -8.83 8.47 -8.27
CA TYR A 124 -8.18 8.28 -9.56
C TYR A 124 -8.79 7.19 -10.42
N VAL A 125 -9.76 6.42 -9.90
CA VAL A 125 -10.33 5.25 -10.59
C VAL A 125 -10.84 5.62 -11.98
N ASP A 126 -11.64 6.68 -12.08
CA ASP A 126 -12.20 7.13 -13.36
C ASP A 126 -11.10 7.54 -14.36
N ALA A 127 -10.04 8.18 -13.90
CA ALA A 127 -8.91 8.58 -14.74
C ALA A 127 -8.14 7.36 -15.28
N VAL A 128 -7.90 6.36 -14.42
CA VAL A 128 -7.27 5.10 -14.82
C VAL A 128 -8.14 4.35 -15.82
N GLN A 129 -9.44 4.22 -15.57
CA GLN A 129 -10.36 3.52 -16.47
C GLN A 129 -10.49 4.23 -17.82
N ALA A 130 -10.54 5.56 -17.84
CA ALA A 130 -10.55 6.35 -19.07
C ALA A 130 -9.27 6.13 -19.90
N HIS A 131 -8.10 6.13 -19.24
CA HIS A 131 -6.82 5.84 -19.90
C HIS A 131 -6.78 4.41 -20.49
N LEU A 132 -7.31 3.43 -19.76
CA LEU A 132 -7.41 2.05 -20.25
C LEU A 132 -8.38 1.93 -21.43
N ALA A 133 -9.53 2.59 -21.39
CA ALA A 133 -10.51 2.56 -22.47
C ALA A 133 -9.98 3.21 -23.77
N GLY A 134 -9.22 4.31 -23.65
CA GLY A 134 -8.62 5.03 -24.77
C GLY A 134 -7.40 4.34 -25.42
N SER A 135 -6.80 3.35 -24.76
CA SER A 135 -5.66 2.60 -25.30
C SER A 135 -6.11 1.35 -26.09
N GLU A 136 -5.46 1.03 -27.21
CA GLU A 136 -5.70 -0.25 -27.92
C GLU A 136 -5.43 -1.43 -26.98
N ALA A 137 -6.16 -2.56 -27.15
CA ALA A 137 -6.09 -3.71 -26.24
C ALA A 137 -4.67 -4.27 -26.02
N GLY A 138 -3.79 -4.19 -27.02
CA GLY A 138 -2.38 -4.55 -26.91
C GLY A 138 -1.55 -3.56 -26.07
N ARG A 139 -1.87 -2.26 -26.13
CA ARG A 139 -1.23 -1.21 -25.30
C ARG A 139 -1.65 -1.31 -23.84
N ARG A 140 -2.92 -1.65 -23.54
CA ARG A 140 -3.39 -1.91 -22.16
C ARG A 140 -2.58 -2.95 -21.41
N ARG A 141 -2.40 -4.14 -22.01
CA ARG A 141 -1.63 -5.24 -21.40
C ARG A 141 -0.15 -4.91 -21.27
N TYR A 142 0.42 -4.24 -22.27
CA TYR A 142 1.81 -3.81 -22.25
C TYR A 142 2.08 -2.75 -21.18
N TRP A 143 1.17 -1.78 -21.00
CA TRP A 143 1.27 -0.73 -19.98
C TRP A 143 1.24 -1.32 -18.57
N LEU A 144 0.22 -2.11 -18.22
CA LEU A 144 0.12 -2.77 -16.92
C LEU A 144 1.33 -3.67 -16.65
N HIS A 145 1.74 -4.48 -17.64
CA HIS A 145 2.90 -5.35 -17.50
C HIS A 145 4.19 -4.55 -17.29
N LYS A 146 4.45 -3.52 -18.11
CA LYS A 146 5.66 -2.69 -18.03
C LYS A 146 5.74 -1.92 -16.72
N ALA A 147 4.63 -1.36 -16.25
CA ALA A 147 4.55 -0.71 -14.93
C ALA A 147 4.92 -1.72 -13.82
N VAL A 148 4.34 -2.92 -13.83
CA VAL A 148 4.67 -3.97 -12.85
C VAL A 148 6.14 -4.40 -12.94
N THR A 149 6.67 -4.64 -14.15
CA THR A 149 8.05 -5.11 -14.33
C THR A 149 9.11 -4.05 -13.97
N ARG A 150 8.73 -2.76 -13.99
CA ARG A 150 9.63 -1.65 -13.64
C ARG A 150 9.84 -1.53 -12.14
N TYR A 151 8.86 -1.92 -11.33
CA TYR A 151 8.85 -1.71 -9.87
C TYR A 151 8.91 -3.00 -9.06
N PHE A 152 8.64 -4.16 -9.66
CA PHE A 152 8.73 -5.47 -9.02
C PHE A 152 9.67 -6.37 -9.86
N GLN A 153 10.94 -6.45 -9.46
CA GLN A 153 11.90 -7.47 -9.94
C GLN A 153 12.04 -8.60 -8.92
#